data_AF-A0A0R2B0X8-F1
#
_entry.id   AF-A0A0R2B0X8-F1
#
_cell.length_a   1.000
_cell.length_b   1.000
_cell.length_c   1.000
_cell.angle_alpha   90.00
_cell.angle_beta   90.00
_cell.angle_gamma   90.00
#
_symmetry.space_group_name_H-M   'P 1'
#
loop_
_entity.id
_entity.type
_entity.pdbx_description
1 polymer ?
#
loop_
_entity_poly.entity_id
_entity_poly.type
_entity_poly.pdbx_seq_one_letter_code
_entity_poly.pdbx_strand_id
1 'polypeptide(L)'
;MNLGDQLRQQTTTLWALCENFEGLVFKLGTLIPNAQASETNRELMVINDQQQSLAKRIRATLTHLRFLLTSHTLGTKIPDSLTHPFLQEIKTALANRPAIQSFDLDVPIDDVLTQLETNITAQHLAGLRSLVIRLEMALLAGQPPETKPYTAGSLYHDRQFLVNLMQYDAYPHDYPQVDAPTFLTWLAYRRTGVLIDSAVVYNLRTEISEAAPTGLSGGAYCLKVGEQVEGYLVYRGAERTGQAGEWAETALDWQYMLKSILLAQDNREDQLPYARRFAQYTLAQLKQDNVPAALYGVGHSLGGQLVQAVQLLDHPFTAGLTINTVPVQLRQLRHAAPKRFSTQEWHALAQTNALQSETTMPEMHITNLRFNRDFTDLFYQVPGTICVGRTISYSIPDWHYPFTANLKAFFTETELQSLLDILRYGMVRFDRASTQTQLINQVVALVIDTLITFYRTASTKATITLFNHLNRYLYHCGFLTEKPESMHYSSRKHRALRQLLTNVMLQRHYLKHLNKGMFAAVINFHIVNGVKFMITDERAGVPIVEVGRQDAPVAAVLDEVLPDDPLIEVAD
;
A
#
# COMPACT_ATOMS: atom_id res chain seq x y z
N MET A 1 -6.19 35.59 20.29
CA MET A 1 -5.40 34.68 19.44
C MET A 1 -4.60 35.56 18.49
N ASN A 2 -3.27 35.45 18.49
CA ASN A 2 -2.43 36.27 17.61
C ASN A 2 -2.61 35.82 16.14
N LEU A 3 -2.17 36.61 15.16
CA LEU A 3 -2.31 36.26 13.74
C LEU A 3 -1.65 34.92 13.39
N GLY A 4 -0.46 34.65 13.92
CA GLY A 4 0.27 33.40 13.65
C GLY A 4 -0.54 32.18 14.09
N ASP A 5 -1.18 32.26 15.26
CA ASP A 5 -2.07 31.22 15.77
C ASP A 5 -3.31 31.06 14.88
N GLN A 6 -3.91 32.17 14.40
CA GLN A 6 -5.06 32.12 13.50
C GLN A 6 -4.69 31.51 12.15
N LEU A 7 -3.56 31.91 11.56
CA LEU A 7 -3.05 31.32 10.31
C LEU A 7 -2.79 29.83 10.49
N ARG A 8 -2.13 29.44 11.59
CA ARG A 8 -1.86 28.03 11.93
C ARG A 8 -3.15 27.23 12.10
N GLN A 9 -4.17 27.80 12.73
CA GLN A 9 -5.48 27.17 12.85
C GLN A 9 -6.12 26.93 11.47
N GLN A 10 -6.02 27.92 10.57
CA GLN A 10 -6.58 27.80 9.22
C GLN A 10 -5.79 26.82 8.34
N THR A 11 -4.46 26.78 8.44
CA THR A 11 -3.63 25.80 7.71
C THR A 11 -3.85 24.39 8.23
N THR A 12 -3.98 24.21 9.54
CA THR A 12 -4.37 22.93 10.16
C THR A 12 -5.73 22.47 9.65
N THR A 13 -6.70 23.39 9.58
CA THR A 13 -8.04 23.12 9.04
C THR A 13 -7.96 22.75 7.56
N LEU A 14 -7.19 23.48 6.76
CA LEU A 14 -7.03 23.24 5.33
C LEU A 14 -6.39 21.86 5.06
N TRP A 15 -5.36 21.49 5.81
CA TRP A 15 -4.77 20.15 5.73
C TRP A 15 -5.81 19.07 6.03
N ALA A 16 -6.52 19.19 7.15
CA ALA A 16 -7.54 18.22 7.51
C ALA A 16 -8.65 18.09 6.45
N LEU A 17 -8.99 19.18 5.74
CA LEU A 17 -9.93 19.13 4.62
C LEU A 17 -9.36 18.35 3.43
N CYS A 18 -8.06 18.46 3.13
CA CYS A 18 -7.41 17.65 2.10
C CYS A 18 -7.45 16.15 2.46
N GLU A 19 -7.10 15.80 3.69
CA GLU A 19 -7.12 14.40 4.16
C GLU A 19 -8.52 13.80 4.15
N ASN A 20 -9.54 14.60 4.48
CA ASN A 20 -10.93 14.13 4.43
C ASN A 20 -11.43 13.81 3.01
N PHE A 21 -10.87 14.42 1.96
CA PHE A 21 -11.21 14.06 0.57
C PHE A 21 -10.71 12.65 0.23
N GLU A 22 -9.49 12.32 0.63
CA GLU A 22 -8.96 10.95 0.47
C GLU A 22 -9.75 9.95 1.32
N GLY A 23 -10.21 10.38 2.50
CA GLY A 23 -11.12 9.59 3.34
C GLY A 23 -12.44 9.24 2.66
N LEU A 24 -12.92 10.06 1.71
CA LEU A 24 -14.11 9.71 0.92
C LEU A 24 -13.84 8.57 -0.07
N VAL A 25 -12.64 8.51 -0.66
CA VAL A 25 -12.25 7.41 -1.56
C VAL A 25 -12.15 6.12 -0.78
N PHE A 26 -11.52 6.18 0.40
CA PHE A 26 -11.47 5.06 1.34
C PHE A 26 -12.89 4.59 1.71
N LYS A 27 -13.75 5.51 2.16
CA LYS A 27 -15.13 5.21 2.58
C LYS A 27 -15.95 4.62 1.43
N LEU A 28 -15.87 5.18 0.22
CA LEU A 28 -16.56 4.64 -0.94
C LEU A 28 -16.10 3.21 -1.26
N GLY A 29 -14.79 2.95 -1.15
CA GLY A 29 -14.24 1.60 -1.29
C GLY A 29 -14.85 0.58 -0.32
N THR A 30 -15.26 1.01 0.88
CA THR A 30 -15.90 0.11 1.86
C THR A 30 -17.31 -0.31 1.44
N LEU A 31 -17.97 0.45 0.56
CA LEU A 31 -19.35 0.18 0.14
C LEU A 31 -19.44 -0.79 -1.03
N ILE A 32 -18.35 -0.92 -1.81
CA ILE A 32 -18.32 -1.70 -3.05
C ILE A 32 -18.74 -3.17 -2.86
N PRO A 33 -18.33 -3.90 -1.80
CA PRO A 33 -18.78 -5.28 -1.60
C PRO A 33 -20.30 -5.42 -1.41
N ASN A 34 -20.97 -4.38 -0.93
CA ASN A 34 -22.40 -4.37 -0.55
C ASN A 34 -23.27 -3.55 -1.53
N ALA A 35 -22.79 -3.28 -2.75
CA ALA A 35 -23.39 -2.35 -3.69
C ALA A 35 -24.85 -2.64 -4.11
N GLN A 36 -25.43 -3.78 -3.73
CA GLN A 36 -26.82 -4.15 -4.04
C GLN A 36 -27.83 -3.87 -2.91
N ALA A 37 -27.41 -3.34 -1.76
CA ALA A 37 -28.32 -3.01 -0.65
C ALA A 37 -28.90 -1.60 -0.78
N SER A 38 -30.16 -1.40 -0.40
CA SER A 38 -30.81 -0.07 -0.33
C SER A 38 -30.08 0.92 0.59
N GLU A 39 -29.33 0.40 1.57
CA GLU A 39 -28.49 1.19 2.49
C GLU A 39 -27.32 1.86 1.76
N THR A 40 -26.77 1.22 0.73
CA THR A 40 -25.67 1.75 -0.07
C THR A 40 -26.07 3.05 -0.78
N ASN A 41 -27.28 3.16 -1.31
CA ASN A 41 -27.76 4.39 -1.95
C ASN A 41 -27.81 5.58 -0.98
N ARG A 42 -28.22 5.33 0.27
CA ARG A 42 -28.23 6.37 1.32
C ARG A 42 -26.81 6.81 1.65
N GLU A 43 -25.88 5.88 1.76
CA GLU A 43 -24.48 6.19 2.05
C GLU A 43 -23.79 6.92 0.89
N LEU A 44 -24.11 6.58 -0.36
CA LEU A 44 -23.65 7.31 -1.54
C LEU A 44 -24.16 8.76 -1.54
N MET A 45 -25.41 9.00 -1.16
CA MET A 45 -25.92 10.37 -0.96
C MET A 45 -25.14 11.11 0.12
N VAL A 46 -24.83 10.46 1.25
CA VAL A 46 -24.01 11.05 2.32
C VAL A 46 -22.61 11.39 1.82
N ILE A 47 -21.96 10.50 1.04
CA ILE A 47 -20.63 10.77 0.46
C ILE A 47 -20.69 11.95 -0.52
N ASN A 48 -21.73 12.03 -1.35
CA ASN A 48 -21.96 13.16 -2.25
C ASN A 48 -22.09 14.47 -1.48
N ASP A 49 -22.94 14.52 -0.45
CA ASP A 49 -23.12 15.70 0.39
C ASP A 49 -21.83 16.09 1.12
N GLN A 50 -21.07 15.10 1.62
CA GLN A 50 -19.78 15.31 2.26
C GLN A 50 -18.77 15.92 1.28
N GLN A 51 -18.66 15.37 0.07
CA GLN A 51 -17.78 15.89 -0.98
C GLN A 51 -18.08 17.37 -1.28
N GLN A 52 -19.36 17.72 -1.43
CA GLN A 52 -19.78 19.09 -1.73
C GLN A 52 -19.51 20.03 -0.55
N SER A 53 -19.73 19.54 0.68
CA SER A 53 -19.44 20.28 1.91
C SER A 53 -17.94 20.55 2.05
N LEU A 54 -17.08 19.57 1.78
CA LEU A 54 -15.62 19.73 1.80
C LEU A 54 -15.17 20.78 0.78
N ALA A 55 -15.68 20.74 -0.46
CA ALA A 55 -15.35 21.73 -1.49
C ALA A 55 -15.73 23.16 -1.06
N LYS A 56 -16.92 23.34 -0.45
CA LYS A 56 -17.37 24.63 0.12
C LYS A 56 -16.43 25.09 1.26
N ARG A 57 -16.08 24.19 2.17
CA ARG A 57 -15.22 24.48 3.33
C ARG A 57 -13.80 24.85 2.92
N ILE A 58 -13.23 24.20 1.90
CA ILE A 58 -11.92 24.61 1.36
C ILE A 58 -11.99 26.04 0.82
N ARG A 59 -13.01 26.35 0.00
CA ARG A 59 -13.18 27.71 -0.55
C ARG A 59 -13.33 28.76 0.57
N ALA A 60 -14.10 28.46 1.61
CA ALA A 60 -14.25 29.32 2.78
C ALA A 60 -12.92 29.52 3.53
N THR A 61 -12.19 28.43 3.79
CA THR A 61 -10.89 28.46 4.48
C THR A 61 -9.85 29.26 3.69
N LEU A 62 -9.78 29.08 2.37
CA LEU A 62 -8.89 29.87 1.50
C LEU A 62 -9.28 31.34 1.46
N THR A 63 -10.58 31.66 1.45
CA THR A 63 -11.05 33.05 1.50
C THR A 63 -10.66 33.69 2.83
N HIS A 64 -10.76 32.95 3.93
CA HIS A 64 -10.34 33.40 5.25
C HIS A 64 -8.82 33.59 5.33
N LEU A 65 -8.03 32.63 4.84
CA LEU A 65 -6.56 32.76 4.74
C LEU A 65 -6.16 34.00 3.92
N ARG A 66 -6.82 34.22 2.77
CA ARG A 66 -6.61 35.42 1.96
C ARG A 66 -6.93 36.70 2.74
N PHE A 67 -8.04 36.71 3.48
CA PHE A 67 -8.43 37.85 4.30
C PHE A 67 -7.40 38.11 5.39
N LEU A 68 -6.97 37.09 6.15
CA LEU A 68 -5.93 37.22 7.16
C LEU A 68 -4.66 37.81 6.55
N LEU A 69 -4.15 37.23 5.46
CA LEU A 69 -2.93 37.69 4.81
C LEU A 69 -3.03 39.11 4.20
N THR A 70 -4.23 39.59 3.86
CA THR A 70 -4.45 40.96 3.32
C THR A 70 -4.76 42.00 4.39
N SER A 71 -5.39 41.60 5.49
CA SER A 71 -5.78 42.48 6.61
C SER A 71 -4.57 43.01 7.41
N HIS A 72 -3.37 42.47 7.17
CA HIS A 72 -2.16 42.76 7.95
C HIS A 72 -1.26 43.89 7.46
N THR A 73 -1.84 44.91 6.81
CA THR A 73 -1.26 46.27 6.81
C THR A 73 -1.34 46.96 8.19
N LEU A 74 -1.90 46.32 9.23
CA LEU A 74 -2.05 46.89 10.58
C LEU A 74 -1.53 45.94 11.67
N GLY A 75 -0.22 45.99 11.97
CA GLY A 75 0.25 45.81 13.36
C GLY A 75 1.04 44.55 13.76
N THR A 76 1.28 43.57 12.89
CA THR A 76 2.20 42.45 13.19
C THR A 76 3.26 42.30 12.11
N LYS A 77 4.53 42.21 12.52
CA LYS A 77 5.73 42.09 11.66
C LYS A 77 5.81 40.73 10.96
N ILE A 78 4.89 40.39 10.07
CA ILE A 78 5.17 39.37 9.05
C ILE A 78 5.70 40.13 7.82
N PRO A 79 6.96 39.90 7.40
CA PRO A 79 7.53 40.53 6.22
C PRO A 79 6.62 40.44 4.98
N ASP A 80 6.43 41.53 4.25
CA ASP A 80 5.67 41.56 2.99
C ASP A 80 6.23 40.59 1.94
N SER A 81 7.54 40.29 2.02
CA SER A 81 8.21 39.27 1.22
C SER A 81 7.69 37.85 1.48
N LEU A 82 7.15 37.58 2.67
CA LEU A 82 6.55 36.29 3.02
C LEU A 82 5.08 36.20 2.61
N THR A 83 4.33 37.31 2.58
CA THR A 83 2.86 37.27 2.37
C THR A 83 2.45 37.32 0.90
N HIS A 84 3.18 38.06 0.05
CA HIS A 84 2.80 38.27 -1.35
C HIS A 84 2.74 37.00 -2.21
N PRO A 85 3.71 36.07 -2.14
CA PRO A 85 3.67 34.83 -2.93
C PRO A 85 2.45 33.96 -2.57
N PHE A 86 2.18 33.76 -1.27
CA PHE A 86 1.04 32.98 -0.81
C PHE A 86 -0.31 33.61 -1.18
N LEU A 87 -0.40 34.95 -1.18
CA LEU A 87 -1.61 35.64 -1.63
C LEU A 87 -1.95 35.36 -3.10
N GLN A 88 -0.95 35.32 -3.98
CA GLN A 88 -1.17 35.00 -5.40
C GLN A 88 -1.56 33.54 -5.58
N GLU A 89 -0.90 32.63 -4.88
CA GLU A 89 -1.24 31.21 -4.93
C GLU A 89 -2.66 30.94 -4.44
N ILE A 90 -3.09 31.57 -3.33
CA ILE A 90 -4.46 31.45 -2.82
C ILE A 90 -5.47 32.03 -3.83
N LYS A 91 -5.16 33.14 -4.50
CA LYS A 91 -6.01 33.70 -5.57
C LYS A 91 -6.15 32.71 -6.73
N THR A 92 -5.05 32.14 -7.19
CA THR A 92 -5.05 31.13 -8.26
C THR A 92 -5.84 29.89 -7.84
N ALA A 93 -5.63 29.40 -6.61
CA ALA A 93 -6.36 28.26 -6.06
C ALA A 93 -7.86 28.53 -5.93
N LEU A 94 -8.28 29.77 -5.65
CA LEU A 94 -9.70 30.15 -5.63
C LEU A 94 -10.27 30.27 -7.05
N ALA A 95 -9.50 30.80 -8.01
CA ALA A 95 -9.93 30.99 -9.39
C ALA A 95 -10.09 29.67 -10.15
N ASN A 96 -9.18 28.72 -9.93
CA ASN A 96 -9.17 27.44 -10.63
C ASN A 96 -10.11 26.40 -10.01
N ARG A 97 -10.79 26.72 -8.90
CA ARG A 97 -11.69 25.76 -8.24
C ARG A 97 -12.97 25.58 -9.03
N PRO A 98 -13.35 24.32 -9.35
CA PRO A 98 -14.61 24.06 -10.00
C PRO A 98 -15.79 24.53 -9.13
N ALA A 99 -16.94 24.76 -9.77
CA ALA A 99 -18.20 24.83 -9.06
C ALA A 99 -18.45 23.51 -8.31
N ILE A 100 -19.35 23.53 -7.32
CA ILE A 100 -19.73 22.31 -6.60
C ILE A 100 -20.25 21.29 -7.63
N GLN A 101 -19.65 20.12 -7.66
CA GLN A 101 -20.00 19.01 -8.55
C GLN A 101 -20.74 17.95 -7.74
N SER A 102 -21.83 17.42 -8.27
CA SER A 102 -22.55 16.28 -7.71
C SER A 102 -22.24 15.02 -8.49
N PHE A 103 -22.37 13.86 -7.85
CA PHE A 103 -22.35 12.58 -8.56
C PHE A 103 -23.69 12.32 -9.26
N ASP A 104 -23.64 11.63 -10.38
CA ASP A 104 -24.75 10.79 -10.83
C ASP A 104 -24.80 9.56 -9.92
N LEU A 105 -25.92 9.35 -9.24
CA LEU A 105 -26.12 8.23 -8.30
C LEU A 105 -26.87 7.06 -8.96
N ASP A 106 -27.36 7.23 -10.18
CA ASP A 106 -28.10 6.20 -10.92
C ASP A 106 -27.16 5.30 -11.77
N VAL A 107 -25.85 5.50 -11.64
CA VAL A 107 -24.81 4.68 -12.29
C VAL A 107 -24.22 3.64 -11.33
N PRO A 108 -23.58 2.58 -11.86
CA PRO A 108 -22.83 1.63 -11.03
C PRO A 108 -21.82 2.32 -10.10
N ILE A 109 -21.60 1.73 -8.91
CA ILE A 109 -20.70 2.30 -7.89
C ILE A 109 -19.27 2.54 -8.40
N ASP A 110 -18.80 1.75 -9.36
CA ASP A 110 -17.50 1.90 -10.02
C ASP A 110 -17.41 3.23 -10.81
N ASP A 111 -18.52 3.63 -11.43
CA ASP A 111 -18.61 4.90 -12.15
C ASP A 111 -18.73 6.07 -11.16
N VAL A 112 -19.38 5.87 -10.00
CA VAL A 112 -19.39 6.85 -8.90
C VAL A 112 -17.97 7.05 -8.34
N LEU A 113 -17.18 5.98 -8.18
CA LEU A 113 -15.78 6.06 -7.75
C LEU A 113 -14.95 6.85 -8.76
N THR A 114 -15.12 6.58 -10.05
CA THR A 114 -14.43 7.32 -11.12
C THR A 114 -14.81 8.81 -11.11
N GLN A 115 -16.08 9.13 -10.87
CA GLN A 115 -16.55 10.52 -10.71
C GLN A 115 -15.94 11.19 -9.47
N LEU A 116 -15.87 10.48 -8.33
CA LEU A 116 -15.24 10.98 -7.12
C LEU A 116 -13.75 11.29 -7.32
N GLU A 117 -13.00 10.36 -7.91
CA GLU A 117 -11.57 10.56 -8.23
C GLU A 117 -11.34 11.75 -9.16
N THR A 118 -12.21 11.91 -10.17
CA THR A 118 -12.20 13.08 -11.06
C THR A 118 -12.45 14.37 -10.30
N ASN A 119 -13.47 14.38 -9.43
CA ASN A 119 -13.83 15.55 -8.62
C ASN A 119 -12.72 15.91 -7.61
N ILE A 120 -12.05 14.92 -7.02
CA ILE A 120 -10.89 15.09 -6.13
C ILE A 120 -9.71 15.69 -6.89
N THR A 121 -9.39 15.15 -8.07
CA THR A 121 -8.32 15.67 -8.94
C THR A 121 -8.55 17.15 -9.24
N ALA A 122 -9.80 17.52 -9.54
CA ALA A 122 -10.19 18.91 -9.79
C ALA A 122 -10.10 19.83 -8.55
N GLN A 123 -9.99 19.29 -7.33
CA GLN A 123 -9.75 20.12 -6.13
C GLN A 123 -8.30 20.59 -5.97
N HIS A 124 -7.37 20.05 -6.78
CA HIS A 124 -5.94 20.39 -6.74
C HIS A 124 -5.31 20.25 -5.34
N LEU A 125 -5.59 19.14 -4.66
CA LEU A 125 -5.20 18.93 -3.25
C LEU A 125 -3.67 19.00 -3.04
N ALA A 126 -2.87 18.48 -3.97
CA ALA A 126 -1.42 18.54 -3.93
C ALA A 126 -0.89 19.98 -3.75
N GLY A 127 -1.42 20.92 -4.55
CA GLY A 127 -1.04 22.34 -4.44
C GLY A 127 -1.41 22.95 -3.08
N LEU A 128 -2.51 22.49 -2.45
CA LEU A 128 -2.93 22.95 -1.12
C LEU A 128 -2.06 22.39 -0.01
N ARG A 129 -1.67 21.12 -0.10
CA ARG A 129 -0.72 20.51 0.84
C ARG A 129 0.58 21.29 0.86
N SER A 130 1.14 21.56 -0.32
CA SER A 130 2.35 22.36 -0.45
C SER A 130 2.20 23.79 0.06
N LEU A 131 1.06 24.43 -0.20
CA LEU A 131 0.75 25.76 0.33
C LEU A 131 0.74 25.75 1.87
N VAL A 132 0.09 24.76 2.49
CA VAL A 132 0.05 24.59 3.95
C VAL A 132 1.46 24.43 4.50
N ILE A 133 2.26 23.52 3.95
CA ILE A 133 3.62 23.24 4.42
C ILE A 133 4.48 24.50 4.34
N ARG A 134 4.52 25.17 3.19
CA ARG A 134 5.35 26.36 3.00
C ARG A 134 4.89 27.54 3.85
N LEU A 135 3.57 27.72 4.03
CA LEU A 135 3.04 28.79 4.88
C LEU A 135 3.36 28.54 6.35
N GLU A 136 3.19 27.31 6.85
CA GLU A 136 3.54 26.98 8.23
C GLU A 136 5.04 27.12 8.49
N MET A 137 5.89 26.66 7.57
CA MET A 137 7.34 26.86 7.69
C MET A 137 7.75 28.34 7.67
N ALA A 138 7.11 29.16 6.84
CA ALA A 138 7.33 30.61 6.84
C ALA A 138 6.91 31.27 8.17
N LEU A 139 5.82 30.80 8.79
CA LEU A 139 5.38 31.27 10.11
C LEU A 139 6.37 30.88 11.21
N LEU A 140 6.93 29.66 11.14
CA LEU A 140 7.90 29.17 12.11
C LEU A 140 9.23 29.92 12.06
N ALA A 141 9.69 30.26 10.85
CA ALA A 141 10.90 31.07 10.69
C ALA A 141 10.81 32.47 11.36
N GLY A 142 9.59 32.97 11.58
CA GLY A 142 9.33 34.25 12.25
C GLY A 142 9.15 34.16 13.77
N GLN A 143 9.17 32.96 14.36
CA GLN A 143 8.96 32.74 15.80
C GLN A 143 10.28 32.36 16.49
N PRO A 144 10.49 32.77 17.76
CA PRO A 144 11.60 32.24 18.55
C PRO A 144 11.40 30.72 18.73
N PRO A 145 12.49 29.92 18.71
CA PRO A 145 12.39 28.48 18.85
C PRO A 145 11.73 28.11 20.19
N GLU A 146 10.68 27.30 20.15
CA GLU A 146 10.08 26.75 21.36
C GLU A 146 11.08 25.79 22.03
N THR A 147 11.32 25.99 23.33
CA THR A 147 12.28 25.21 24.14
C THR A 147 11.69 23.88 24.64
N LYS A 148 10.80 23.26 23.88
CA LYS A 148 10.23 21.97 24.30
C LYS A 148 11.29 20.89 24.10
N PRO A 149 11.64 20.10 25.14
CA PRO A 149 12.65 19.06 25.00
C PRO A 149 12.14 17.96 24.06
N TYR A 150 13.00 17.54 23.13
CA TYR A 150 12.74 16.41 22.27
C TYR A 150 12.90 15.10 23.05
N THR A 151 11.99 14.15 22.83
CA THR A 151 12.12 12.79 23.38
C THR A 151 12.59 11.85 22.27
N ALA A 152 13.76 11.25 22.44
CA ALA A 152 14.32 10.30 21.48
C ALA A 152 13.33 9.14 21.20
N GLY A 153 13.19 8.78 19.92
CA GLY A 153 12.25 7.78 19.44
C GLY A 153 10.78 8.23 19.38
N SER A 154 10.45 9.45 19.81
CA SER A 154 9.05 9.91 19.82
C SER A 154 8.43 9.98 18.42
N LEU A 155 9.21 10.36 17.40
CA LEU A 155 8.77 10.35 16.01
C LEU A 155 8.53 8.92 15.47
N TYR A 156 9.38 7.95 15.84
CA TYR A 156 9.17 6.54 15.49
C TYR A 156 7.90 5.96 16.14
N HIS A 157 7.57 6.37 17.36
CA HIS A 157 6.33 5.94 18.03
C HIS A 157 5.08 6.64 17.51
N ASP A 158 5.22 7.66 16.66
CA ASP A 158 4.10 8.36 16.01
C ASP A 158 3.75 7.71 14.66
N ARG A 159 2.63 6.97 14.63
CA ARG A 159 2.20 6.28 13.40
C ARG A 159 1.86 7.23 12.26
N GLN A 160 1.32 8.42 12.56
CA GLN A 160 1.00 9.40 11.53
C GLN A 160 2.27 10.00 10.94
N PHE A 161 3.32 10.21 11.75
CA PHE A 161 4.65 10.56 11.23
C PHE A 161 5.13 9.53 10.20
N LEU A 162 5.17 8.25 10.59
CA LEU A 162 5.72 7.19 9.75
C LEU A 162 4.91 6.97 8.46
N VAL A 163 3.58 7.03 8.54
CA VAL A 163 2.70 6.92 7.38
C VAL A 163 2.86 8.11 6.44
N ASN A 164 2.86 9.34 6.96
CA ASN A 164 3.07 10.53 6.13
C ASN A 164 4.45 10.53 5.47
N LEU A 165 5.47 9.99 6.14
CA LEU A 165 6.80 9.81 5.57
C LEU A 165 6.77 8.79 4.40
N MET A 166 6.10 7.65 4.56
CA MET A 166 5.90 6.69 3.47
C MET A 166 5.12 7.29 2.31
N GLN A 167 4.08 8.08 2.59
CA GLN A 167 3.31 8.77 1.54
C GLN A 167 4.18 9.78 0.79
N TYR A 168 5.03 10.53 1.48
CA TYR A 168 5.95 11.46 0.82
C TYR A 168 6.98 10.74 -0.06
N ASP A 169 7.54 9.63 0.41
CA ASP A 169 8.47 8.82 -0.40
C ASP A 169 7.78 8.23 -1.63
N ALA A 170 6.57 7.69 -1.48
CA ALA A 170 5.82 7.05 -2.56
C ALA A 170 5.23 8.06 -3.57
N TYR A 171 4.73 9.20 -3.08
CA TYR A 171 3.98 10.19 -3.87
C TYR A 171 4.59 11.61 -3.76
N PRO A 172 5.86 11.83 -4.12
CA PRO A 172 6.49 13.15 -4.00
C PRO A 172 5.80 14.22 -4.88
N HIS A 173 5.06 13.81 -5.93
CA HIS A 173 4.27 14.71 -6.78
C HIS A 173 3.05 15.30 -6.07
N ASP A 174 2.60 14.73 -4.96
CA ASP A 174 1.54 15.30 -4.11
C ASP A 174 2.03 16.50 -3.27
N TYR A 175 3.34 16.76 -3.30
CA TYR A 175 4.01 17.82 -2.56
C TYR A 175 4.83 18.73 -3.50
N PRO A 176 4.24 19.31 -4.55
CA PRO A 176 4.98 20.14 -5.50
C PRO A 176 5.66 21.32 -4.78
N GLN A 177 6.89 21.66 -5.18
CA GLN A 177 7.67 22.77 -4.60
C GLN A 177 8.04 22.61 -3.12
N VAL A 178 7.93 21.40 -2.56
CA VAL A 178 8.40 21.08 -1.20
C VAL A 178 9.52 20.07 -1.29
N ASP A 179 10.73 20.49 -0.95
CA ASP A 179 11.86 19.57 -0.83
C ASP A 179 11.77 18.71 0.43
N ALA A 180 12.52 17.60 0.45
CA ALA A 180 12.44 16.63 1.52
C ALA A 180 12.87 17.21 2.89
N PRO A 181 13.94 18.02 3.01
CA PRO A 181 14.26 18.69 4.27
C PRO A 181 13.15 19.59 4.82
N THR A 182 12.48 20.36 3.95
CA THR A 182 11.34 21.21 4.33
C THR A 182 10.16 20.36 4.80
N PHE A 183 9.82 19.30 4.05
CA PHE A 183 8.74 18.38 4.43
C PHE A 183 9.00 17.73 5.79
N LEU A 184 10.21 17.21 6.01
CA LEU A 184 10.59 16.55 7.26
C LEU A 184 10.56 17.51 8.45
N THR A 185 11.08 18.73 8.27
CA THR A 185 11.08 19.75 9.33
C THR A 185 9.66 20.10 9.73
N TRP A 186 8.79 20.34 8.73
CA TRP A 186 7.38 20.60 8.95
C TRP A 186 6.68 19.44 9.64
N LEU A 187 6.86 18.23 9.14
CA LEU A 187 6.20 17.03 9.66
C LEU A 187 6.63 16.78 11.11
N ALA A 188 7.94 16.77 11.40
CA ALA A 188 8.45 16.58 12.75
C ALA A 188 7.94 17.64 13.73
N TYR A 189 7.94 18.92 13.32
CA TYR A 189 7.41 20.00 14.13
C TYR A 189 5.91 19.81 14.41
N ARG A 190 5.12 19.46 13.40
CA ARG A 190 3.68 19.27 13.54
C ARG A 190 3.33 18.13 14.50
N ARG A 191 4.18 17.09 14.57
CA ARG A 191 3.99 15.93 15.45
C ARG A 191 4.46 16.17 16.88
N THR A 192 5.57 16.88 17.05
CA THR A 192 6.26 16.96 18.36
C THR A 192 6.16 18.34 19.01
N GLY A 193 5.92 19.38 18.22
CA GLY A 193 6.10 20.79 18.58
C GLY A 193 7.57 21.23 18.61
N VAL A 194 8.51 20.39 18.15
CA VAL A 194 9.95 20.66 18.21
C VAL A 194 10.49 20.81 16.80
N LEU A 195 11.24 21.89 16.56
CA LEU A 195 11.97 22.08 15.30
C LEU A 195 13.21 21.18 15.31
N ILE A 196 13.45 20.49 14.20
CA ILE A 196 14.69 19.74 13.99
C ILE A 196 15.82 20.72 13.62
N ASP A 197 17.05 20.40 14.00
CA ASP A 197 18.22 21.24 13.68
C ASP A 197 18.60 21.13 12.20
N SER A 198 18.50 19.91 11.66
CA SER A 198 18.81 19.62 10.27
C SER A 198 18.18 18.31 9.81
N ALA A 199 17.90 18.22 8.52
CA ALA A 199 17.52 16.99 7.84
C ALA A 199 18.45 16.73 6.65
N VAL A 200 18.94 15.50 6.52
CA VAL A 200 19.69 15.00 5.37
C VAL A 200 18.95 13.82 4.78
N VAL A 201 18.86 13.77 3.45
CA VAL A 201 18.14 12.71 2.74
C VAL A 201 19.07 12.05 1.74
N TYR A 202 19.19 10.73 1.83
CA TYR A 202 19.94 9.91 0.89
C TYR A 202 18.97 9.13 0.01
N ASN A 203 19.16 9.19 -1.31
CA ASN A 203 18.35 8.43 -2.25
C ASN A 203 19.02 7.10 -2.58
N LEU A 204 18.28 5.99 -2.46
CA LEU A 204 18.83 4.65 -2.64
C LEU A 204 19.53 4.47 -4.00
N ARG A 205 18.92 4.93 -5.10
CA ARG A 205 19.46 4.76 -6.46
C ARG A 205 20.56 5.75 -6.80
N THR A 206 20.72 6.81 -6.02
CA THR A 206 21.89 7.69 -6.11
C THR A 206 23.09 7.07 -5.40
N GLU A 207 22.88 6.59 -4.18
CA GLU A 207 23.98 6.06 -3.35
C GLU A 207 24.39 4.63 -3.76
N ILE A 208 23.44 3.82 -4.23
CA ILE A 208 23.65 2.44 -4.70
C ILE A 208 23.13 2.36 -6.14
N SER A 209 23.85 2.99 -7.06
CA SER A 209 23.46 3.13 -8.47
C SER A 209 23.15 1.80 -9.18
N GLU A 210 23.83 0.73 -8.77
CA GLU A 210 23.66 -0.62 -9.30
C GLU A 210 22.30 -1.25 -8.94
N ALA A 211 21.52 -0.65 -8.04
CA ALA A 211 20.18 -1.12 -7.69
C ALA A 211 19.12 -0.74 -8.74
N ALA A 212 19.38 0.26 -9.60
CA ALA A 212 18.39 0.78 -10.54
C ALA A 212 17.77 -0.28 -11.48
N PRO A 213 18.52 -1.26 -12.04
CA PRO A 213 17.95 -2.32 -12.87
C PRO A 213 17.01 -3.28 -12.13
N THR A 214 17.08 -3.34 -10.80
CA THR A 214 16.28 -4.26 -9.98
C THR A 214 14.87 -3.76 -9.65
N GLY A 215 14.59 -2.48 -9.94
CA GLY A 215 13.36 -1.82 -9.50
C GLY A 215 13.43 -1.25 -8.08
N LEU A 216 14.41 -1.66 -7.24
CA LEU A 216 14.52 -1.18 -5.87
C LEU A 216 14.60 0.36 -5.79
N SER A 217 13.72 0.96 -4.99
CA SER A 217 13.68 2.38 -4.69
C SER A 217 13.40 2.64 -3.20
N GLY A 218 13.69 3.86 -2.76
CA GLY A 218 13.53 4.28 -1.37
C GLY A 218 14.49 5.41 -0.99
N GLY A 219 14.40 5.82 0.27
CA GLY A 219 15.17 6.92 0.83
C GLY A 219 15.54 6.68 2.29
N ALA A 220 16.63 7.30 2.72
CA ALA A 220 17.00 7.38 4.13
C ALA A 220 16.91 8.84 4.58
N TYR A 221 16.05 9.09 5.57
CA TYR A 221 15.72 10.40 6.10
C TYR A 221 16.35 10.56 7.47
N CYS A 222 17.44 11.33 7.55
CA CYS A 222 18.26 11.49 8.74
C CYS A 222 17.98 12.84 9.39
N LEU A 223 17.47 12.82 10.61
CA LEU A 223 17.08 14.01 11.38
C LEU A 223 18.06 14.21 12.52
N LYS A 224 18.50 15.44 12.71
CA LYS A 224 19.22 15.86 13.91
C LYS A 224 18.32 16.72 14.78
N VAL A 225 18.17 16.35 16.05
CA VAL A 225 17.39 17.11 17.03
C VAL A 225 18.17 17.19 18.34
N GLY A 226 18.77 18.35 18.60
CA GLY A 226 19.73 18.53 19.68
C GLY A 226 20.94 17.60 19.52
N GLU A 227 21.18 16.79 20.56
CA GLU A 227 22.28 15.81 20.61
C GLU A 227 21.88 14.41 20.12
N GLN A 228 20.72 14.27 19.46
CA GLN A 228 20.22 12.99 18.96
C GLN A 228 20.18 12.99 17.43
N VAL A 229 20.49 11.84 16.84
CA VAL A 229 20.29 11.61 15.41
C VAL A 229 19.37 10.40 15.21
N GLU A 230 18.33 10.59 14.40
CA GLU A 230 17.40 9.52 14.04
C GLU A 230 17.35 9.38 12.53
N GLY A 231 17.63 8.18 12.03
CA GLY A 231 17.45 7.82 10.64
C GLY A 231 16.18 7.00 10.44
N TYR A 232 15.43 7.33 9.40
CA TYR A 232 14.27 6.57 8.94
C TYR A 232 14.58 6.05 7.55
N LEU A 233 14.83 4.75 7.43
CA LEU A 233 15.06 4.10 6.15
C LEU A 233 13.73 3.58 5.62
N VAL A 234 13.29 4.16 4.51
CA VAL A 234 12.05 3.80 3.83
C VAL A 234 12.40 3.02 2.56
N TYR A 235 12.04 1.74 2.50
CA TYR A 235 11.99 1.02 1.22
C TYR A 235 10.59 1.18 0.64
N ARG A 236 10.52 1.49 -0.65
CA ARG A 236 9.23 1.67 -1.33
C ARG A 236 8.59 0.33 -1.68
N GLY A 237 7.27 0.27 -1.57
CA GLY A 237 6.47 -0.86 -2.07
C GLY A 237 6.26 -0.81 -3.58
N ALA A 238 5.53 -1.79 -4.12
CA ALA A 238 5.19 -1.88 -5.54
C ALA A 238 4.05 -0.92 -5.94
N GLU A 239 4.21 0.36 -5.62
CA GLU A 239 3.22 1.42 -5.84
C GLU A 239 3.58 2.31 -7.04
N ARG A 240 2.58 3.01 -7.57
CA ARG A 240 2.75 3.95 -8.68
C ARG A 240 3.07 5.34 -8.14
N THR A 241 4.24 5.86 -8.50
CA THR A 241 4.76 7.12 -7.97
C THR A 241 4.25 8.37 -8.70
N GLY A 242 3.43 8.21 -9.72
CA GLY A 242 2.96 9.25 -10.64
C GLY A 242 4.01 9.82 -11.59
N GLN A 243 5.23 9.27 -11.60
CA GLN A 243 6.38 9.83 -12.32
C GLN A 243 6.71 9.10 -13.63
N ALA A 244 7.45 9.77 -14.51
CA ALA A 244 7.93 9.16 -15.75
C ALA A 244 8.83 7.96 -15.46
N GLY A 245 8.53 6.81 -16.07
CA GLY A 245 9.27 5.55 -15.84
C GLY A 245 8.71 4.67 -14.71
N GLU A 246 7.69 5.12 -13.98
CA GLU A 246 7.08 4.35 -12.87
C GLU A 246 6.64 2.94 -13.27
N TRP A 247 6.13 2.77 -14.49
CA TRP A 247 5.61 1.48 -14.95
C TRP A 247 6.70 0.42 -15.07
N ALA A 248 7.90 0.83 -15.45
CA ALA A 248 9.04 -0.08 -15.51
C ALA A 248 9.48 -0.49 -14.10
N GLU A 249 9.52 0.45 -13.17
CA GLU A 249 9.80 0.19 -11.75
C GLU A 249 8.77 -0.76 -11.14
N THR A 250 7.47 -0.43 -11.24
CA THR A 250 6.40 -1.29 -10.71
C THR A 250 6.43 -2.69 -11.33
N ALA A 251 6.72 -2.81 -12.64
CA ALA A 251 6.85 -4.13 -13.28
C ALA A 251 8.02 -4.96 -12.70
N LEU A 252 9.16 -4.33 -12.43
CA LEU A 252 10.32 -4.98 -11.80
C LEU A 252 10.01 -5.39 -10.36
N ASP A 253 9.27 -4.57 -9.60
CA ASP A 253 8.83 -4.89 -8.24
C ASP A 253 7.88 -6.10 -8.22
N TRP A 254 6.90 -6.14 -9.13
CA TRP A 254 6.02 -7.30 -9.29
C TRP A 254 6.80 -8.54 -9.72
N GLN A 255 7.78 -8.39 -10.62
CA GLN A 255 8.65 -9.48 -11.02
C GLN A 255 9.46 -10.02 -9.85
N TYR A 256 9.99 -9.13 -9.01
CA TYR A 256 10.70 -9.48 -7.80
C TYR A 256 9.80 -10.25 -6.81
N MET A 257 8.60 -9.73 -6.52
CA MET A 257 7.65 -10.38 -5.61
C MET A 257 7.27 -11.77 -6.12
N LEU A 258 6.98 -11.89 -7.42
CA LEU A 258 6.57 -13.16 -8.01
C LEU A 258 7.73 -14.16 -8.03
N LYS A 259 8.91 -13.79 -8.52
CA LYS A 259 10.06 -14.72 -8.62
C LYS A 259 10.65 -15.07 -7.25
N SER A 260 11.02 -14.06 -6.49
CA SER A 260 11.83 -14.24 -5.29
C SER A 260 11.00 -14.67 -4.09
N ILE A 261 9.75 -14.20 -4.00
CA ILE A 261 8.87 -14.47 -2.84
C ILE A 261 7.89 -15.60 -3.14
N LEU A 262 6.99 -15.40 -4.12
CA LEU A 262 5.91 -16.35 -4.41
C LEU A 262 6.41 -17.67 -4.99
N LEU A 263 7.38 -17.62 -5.92
CA LEU A 263 7.89 -18.79 -6.62
C LEU A 263 9.15 -19.38 -5.99
N ALA A 264 9.77 -18.66 -5.04
CA ALA A 264 11.02 -19.01 -4.39
C ALA A 264 12.12 -19.40 -5.39
N GLN A 265 12.24 -18.64 -6.47
CA GLN A 265 13.23 -18.87 -7.54
C GLN A 265 14.41 -17.92 -7.39
N ASP A 266 15.56 -18.37 -7.91
CA ASP A 266 16.75 -17.54 -8.00
C ASP A 266 16.46 -16.37 -8.95
N ASN A 267 16.71 -15.15 -8.48
CA ASN A 267 16.46 -13.93 -9.22
C ASN A 267 17.77 -13.17 -9.43
N ARG A 268 18.12 -12.90 -10.69
CA ARG A 268 19.32 -12.10 -11.02
C ARG A 268 19.14 -10.63 -10.64
N GLU A 269 17.89 -10.16 -10.65
CA GLU A 269 17.49 -8.82 -10.27
C GLU A 269 16.95 -8.81 -8.83
N ASP A 270 17.60 -9.55 -7.92
CA ASP A 270 17.22 -9.59 -6.51
C ASP A 270 17.49 -8.23 -5.85
N GLN A 271 16.47 -7.63 -5.25
CA GLN A 271 16.56 -6.34 -4.55
C GLN A 271 17.26 -6.47 -3.18
N LEU A 272 17.22 -7.63 -2.53
CA LEU A 272 17.66 -7.80 -1.14
C LEU A 272 19.16 -7.45 -0.91
N PRO A 273 20.12 -7.87 -1.76
CA PRO A 273 21.52 -7.48 -1.60
C PRO A 273 21.74 -5.97 -1.61
N TYR A 274 21.01 -5.24 -2.45
CA TYR A 274 21.11 -3.79 -2.56
C TYR A 274 20.44 -3.08 -1.38
N ALA A 275 19.30 -3.60 -0.91
CA ALA A 275 18.65 -3.12 0.31
C ALA A 275 19.62 -3.19 1.51
N ARG A 276 20.27 -4.34 1.71
CA ARG A 276 21.28 -4.53 2.77
C ARG A 276 22.45 -3.53 2.67
N ARG A 277 23.00 -3.34 1.47
CA ARG A 277 24.06 -2.34 1.21
C ARG A 277 23.61 -0.92 1.59
N PHE A 278 22.38 -0.55 1.25
CA PHE A 278 21.84 0.78 1.56
C PHE A 278 21.63 0.99 3.06
N ALA A 279 21.17 -0.05 3.79
CA ALA A 279 21.06 0.01 5.25
C ALA A 279 22.44 0.18 5.92
N GLN A 280 23.45 -0.56 5.47
CA GLN A 280 24.82 -0.43 5.96
C GLN A 280 25.41 0.96 5.66
N TYR A 281 25.20 1.46 4.43
CA TYR A 281 25.60 2.81 4.04
C TYR A 281 24.98 3.86 4.97
N THR A 282 23.66 3.80 5.16
CA THR A 282 22.92 4.75 6.00
C THR A 282 23.41 4.72 7.45
N LEU A 283 23.57 3.51 8.02
CA LEU A 283 24.07 3.35 9.38
C LEU A 283 25.50 3.90 9.54
N ALA A 284 26.34 3.79 8.51
CA ALA A 284 27.66 4.39 8.51
C ALA A 284 27.60 5.91 8.49
N GLN A 285 26.71 6.51 7.69
CA GLN A 285 26.51 7.98 7.67
C GLN A 285 26.05 8.52 9.03
N LEU A 286 25.10 7.85 9.68
CA LEU A 286 24.58 8.25 10.98
C LEU A 286 25.62 8.23 12.10
N LYS A 287 26.68 7.42 11.97
CA LYS A 287 27.72 7.24 12.99
C LYS A 287 28.94 8.14 12.83
N GLN A 288 29.02 8.97 11.78
CA GLN A 288 30.23 9.73 11.44
C GLN A 288 30.71 10.71 12.54
N ASP A 289 29.81 11.12 13.45
CA ASP A 289 30.11 12.13 14.48
C ASP A 289 30.14 11.58 15.92
N ASN A 290 30.15 10.26 16.12
CA ASN A 290 30.03 9.61 17.44
C ASN A 290 28.81 10.06 18.28
N VAL A 291 27.80 10.64 17.63
CA VAL A 291 26.53 11.01 18.26
C VAL A 291 25.68 9.75 18.42
N PRO A 292 24.95 9.57 19.54
CA PRO A 292 23.96 8.50 19.65
C PRO A 292 22.98 8.55 18.48
N ALA A 293 22.97 7.49 17.67
CA ALA A 293 22.15 7.40 16.47
C ALA A 293 21.29 6.14 16.48
N ALA A 294 20.01 6.31 16.19
CA ALA A 294 19.08 5.20 15.95
C ALA A 294 18.71 5.16 14.47
N LEU A 295 18.59 3.95 13.92
CA LEU A 295 18.09 3.73 12.57
C LEU A 295 16.80 2.93 12.66
N TYR A 296 15.72 3.44 12.08
CA TYR A 296 14.42 2.78 12.05
C TYR A 296 14.09 2.32 10.63
N GLY A 297 13.65 1.08 10.49
CA GLY A 297 13.19 0.53 9.22
C GLY A 297 11.70 0.78 9.02
N VAL A 298 11.32 1.38 7.90
CA VAL A 298 9.92 1.69 7.59
C VAL A 298 9.60 1.13 6.19
N GLY A 299 8.48 0.46 6.03
CA GLY A 299 8.15 -0.11 4.73
C GLY A 299 6.71 -0.54 4.58
N HIS A 300 6.22 -0.45 3.36
CA HIS A 300 4.88 -0.91 2.98
C HIS A 300 4.98 -2.00 1.91
N SER A 301 4.10 -2.99 1.95
CA SER A 301 4.03 -4.06 0.94
C SER A 301 5.39 -4.74 0.72
N LEU A 302 5.96 -4.66 -0.49
CA LEU A 302 7.30 -5.10 -0.82
C LEU A 302 8.39 -4.41 0.02
N GLY A 303 8.29 -3.11 0.26
CA GLY A 303 9.24 -2.37 1.10
C GLY A 303 9.27 -2.90 2.54
N GLY A 304 8.10 -3.30 3.07
CA GLY A 304 8.00 -3.95 4.38
C GLY A 304 8.69 -5.32 4.41
N GLN A 305 8.64 -6.06 3.31
CA GLN A 305 9.35 -7.34 3.18
C GLN A 305 10.86 -7.13 3.24
N LEU A 306 11.37 -6.11 2.58
CA LEU A 306 12.80 -5.76 2.60
C LEU A 306 13.25 -5.31 3.99
N VAL A 307 12.46 -4.49 4.70
CA VAL A 307 12.75 -4.13 6.10
C VAL A 307 12.90 -5.37 6.97
N GLN A 308 11.94 -6.31 6.89
CA GLN A 308 11.97 -7.55 7.67
C GLN A 308 13.16 -8.43 7.28
N ALA A 309 13.43 -8.59 5.98
CA ALA A 309 14.54 -9.41 5.49
C ALA A 309 15.90 -8.84 5.90
N VAL A 310 16.10 -7.53 5.74
CA VAL A 310 17.32 -6.83 6.17
C VAL A 310 17.47 -6.89 7.69
N GLN A 311 16.39 -6.70 8.44
CA GLN A 311 16.40 -6.84 9.90
C GLN A 311 16.84 -8.25 10.30
N LEU A 312 16.28 -9.30 9.70
CA LEU A 312 16.59 -10.68 10.07
C LEU A 312 18.04 -11.09 9.72
N LEU A 313 18.60 -10.52 8.65
CA LEU A 313 19.95 -10.85 8.19
C LEU A 313 21.05 -10.05 8.87
N ASP A 314 20.86 -8.74 9.02
CA ASP A 314 21.94 -7.81 9.37
C ASP A 314 21.68 -7.02 10.67
N HIS A 315 20.44 -7.01 11.19
CA HIS A 315 20.02 -6.26 12.37
C HIS A 315 20.44 -4.77 12.39
N PRO A 316 20.29 -4.01 11.28
CA PRO A 316 20.75 -2.63 11.27
C PRO A 316 19.78 -1.69 12.00
N PHE A 317 18.52 -2.12 12.23
CA PHE A 317 17.48 -1.25 12.77
C PHE A 317 17.35 -1.42 14.28
N THR A 318 17.20 -0.28 14.97
CA THR A 318 16.79 -0.22 16.38
C THR A 318 15.39 -0.79 16.56
N ALA A 319 14.50 -0.45 15.64
CA ALA A 319 13.16 -1.01 15.50
C ALA A 319 12.63 -0.74 14.09
N GLY A 320 11.52 -1.37 13.70
CA GLY A 320 10.89 -1.11 12.41
C GLY A 320 9.37 -1.17 12.45
N LEU A 321 8.74 -0.48 11.50
CA LEU A 321 7.31 -0.50 11.27
C LEU A 321 7.05 -0.91 9.82
N THR A 322 6.27 -1.97 9.64
CA THR A 322 5.82 -2.38 8.31
C THR A 322 4.31 -2.32 8.20
N ILE A 323 3.79 -2.09 6.99
CA ILE A 323 2.35 -2.04 6.72
C ILE A 323 1.98 -2.93 5.54
N ASN A 324 0.92 -3.75 5.69
CA ASN A 324 0.41 -4.65 4.63
C ASN A 324 1.52 -5.42 3.92
N THR A 325 2.48 -5.90 4.70
CA THR A 325 3.75 -6.40 4.18
C THR A 325 3.59 -7.77 3.53
N VAL A 326 4.22 -7.93 2.37
CA VAL A 326 4.46 -9.25 1.78
C VAL A 326 5.39 -10.05 2.72
N PRO A 327 5.23 -11.38 2.87
CA PRO A 327 6.11 -12.16 3.73
C PRO A 327 7.53 -12.26 3.18
N VAL A 328 8.44 -12.63 4.07
CA VAL A 328 9.82 -12.95 3.71
C VAL A 328 9.92 -14.42 3.26
N GLN A 329 10.66 -14.69 2.18
CA GLN A 329 10.88 -16.04 1.66
C GLN A 329 12.22 -16.62 2.18
N LEU A 330 12.17 -17.71 2.95
CA LEU A 330 13.34 -18.32 3.58
C LEU A 330 14.39 -18.79 2.57
N ARG A 331 13.96 -19.29 1.41
CA ARG A 331 14.92 -19.69 0.36
C ARG A 331 15.75 -18.51 -0.15
N GLN A 332 15.12 -17.34 -0.30
CA GLN A 332 15.81 -16.12 -0.70
C GLN A 332 16.81 -15.69 0.39
N LEU A 333 16.40 -15.69 1.66
CA LEU A 333 17.29 -15.35 2.77
C LEU A 333 18.50 -16.28 2.86
N ARG A 334 18.27 -17.60 2.72
CA ARG A 334 19.33 -18.59 2.71
C ARG A 334 20.28 -18.43 1.53
N HIS A 335 19.78 -18.00 0.37
CA HIS A 335 20.64 -17.67 -0.76
C HIS A 335 21.49 -16.42 -0.49
N ALA A 336 20.88 -15.37 0.05
CA ALA A 336 21.54 -14.10 0.32
C ALA A 336 22.56 -14.18 1.49
N ALA A 337 22.32 -15.05 2.46
CA ALA A 337 23.18 -15.21 3.63
C ALA A 337 23.12 -16.66 4.18
N PRO A 338 23.71 -17.65 3.48
CA PRO A 338 23.55 -19.07 3.84
C PRO A 338 24.09 -19.42 5.22
N LYS A 339 25.07 -18.66 5.71
CA LYS A 339 25.72 -18.84 7.01
C LYS A 339 25.06 -18.04 8.13
N ARG A 340 24.00 -17.28 7.87
CA ARG A 340 23.31 -16.47 8.89
C ARG A 340 22.73 -17.35 10.00
N PHE A 341 22.17 -18.49 9.62
CA PHE A 341 21.63 -19.49 10.53
C PHE A 341 22.31 -20.84 10.29
N SER A 342 22.39 -21.64 11.34
CA SER A 342 22.77 -23.05 11.27
C SER A 342 21.74 -23.85 10.46
N THR A 343 22.12 -25.05 10.02
CA THR A 343 21.21 -25.95 9.28
C THR A 343 19.96 -26.28 10.11
N GLN A 344 20.12 -26.46 11.43
CA GLN A 344 19.01 -26.74 12.34
C GLN A 344 18.05 -25.55 12.45
N GLU A 345 18.58 -24.33 12.57
CA GLU A 345 17.76 -23.11 12.61
C GLU A 345 17.03 -22.87 11.28
N TRP A 346 17.68 -23.07 10.13
CA TRP A 346 16.99 -23.02 8.83
C TRP A 346 15.86 -24.05 8.72
N HIS A 347 16.07 -25.26 9.23
CA HIS A 347 15.02 -26.26 9.27
C HIS A 347 13.88 -25.87 10.21
N ALA A 348 14.19 -25.35 11.41
CA ALA A 348 13.17 -24.87 12.35
C ALA A 348 12.35 -23.71 11.75
N LEU A 349 13.02 -22.77 11.07
CA LEU A 349 12.40 -21.67 10.34
C LEU A 349 11.45 -22.17 9.25
N ALA A 350 11.84 -23.20 8.49
CA ALA A 350 11.01 -23.76 7.43
C ALA A 350 9.75 -24.49 7.92
N GLN A 351 9.68 -24.81 9.23
CA GLN A 351 8.52 -25.47 9.86
C GLN A 351 7.58 -24.47 10.55
N THR A 352 7.92 -23.18 10.61
CA THR A 352 7.06 -22.14 11.17
C THR A 352 6.61 -21.16 10.07
N ASN A 353 5.39 -20.62 10.21
CA ASN A 353 4.87 -19.56 9.35
C ASN A 353 5.01 -18.16 9.99
N ALA A 354 5.50 -18.09 11.23
CA ALA A 354 5.72 -16.84 11.95
C ALA A 354 6.91 -16.95 12.91
N LEU A 355 7.80 -15.96 12.88
CA LEU A 355 8.76 -15.74 13.94
C LEU A 355 8.19 -14.65 14.86
N GLN A 356 7.73 -15.05 16.04
CA GLN A 356 7.20 -14.13 17.03
C GLN A 356 8.29 -13.67 18.01
N SER A 357 8.06 -12.50 18.62
CA SER A 357 8.97 -11.88 19.59
C SER A 357 9.03 -12.59 20.95
N GLU A 358 8.24 -13.65 21.19
CA GLU A 358 8.26 -14.36 22.48
C GLU A 358 9.54 -15.18 22.69
N THR A 359 10.28 -15.48 21.64
CA THR A 359 11.66 -15.94 21.77
C THR A 359 12.57 -14.72 21.84
N THR A 360 13.02 -14.39 23.06
CA THR A 360 14.27 -13.70 23.51
C THR A 360 15.37 -13.40 22.47
N MET A 361 15.03 -12.79 21.34
CA MET A 361 15.91 -12.51 20.23
C MET A 361 15.83 -11.00 19.94
N PRO A 362 16.85 -10.21 20.35
CA PRO A 362 16.94 -8.76 20.13
C PRO A 362 16.71 -8.33 18.68
N GLU A 363 16.85 -9.25 17.74
CA GLU A 363 16.57 -9.08 16.32
C GLU A 363 15.11 -8.80 15.92
N MET A 364 14.13 -8.96 16.82
CA MET A 364 12.70 -9.01 16.46
C MET A 364 11.89 -7.72 16.70
N HIS A 365 12.54 -6.55 16.78
CA HIS A 365 11.86 -5.25 16.99
C HIS A 365 11.11 -4.71 15.76
N ILE A 366 10.38 -5.56 15.04
CA ILE A 366 9.50 -5.13 13.94
C ILE A 366 8.05 -5.20 14.41
N THR A 367 7.30 -4.12 14.16
CA THR A 367 5.83 -4.11 14.29
C THR A 367 5.22 -4.11 12.89
N ASN A 368 4.46 -5.16 12.56
CA ASN A 368 3.72 -5.29 11.32
C ASN A 368 2.26 -4.86 11.58
N LEU A 369 1.84 -3.75 10.98
CA LEU A 369 0.44 -3.33 10.96
C LEU A 369 -0.20 -3.84 9.67
N ARG A 370 -1.40 -4.39 9.76
CA ARG A 370 -2.04 -4.94 8.56
C ARG A 370 -3.53 -4.78 8.57
N PHE A 371 -4.09 -4.61 7.38
CA PHE A 371 -5.49 -4.86 7.15
C PHE A 371 -5.74 -6.38 7.15
N ASN A 372 -6.77 -6.81 7.89
CA ASN A 372 -7.18 -8.20 7.93
C ASN A 372 -7.77 -8.59 6.58
N ARG A 373 -7.30 -9.67 5.96
CA ARG A 373 -7.63 -10.08 4.59
C ARG A 373 -7.06 -9.17 3.49
N ASP A 374 -5.97 -8.44 3.74
CA ASP A 374 -5.20 -7.82 2.66
C ASP A 374 -4.74 -8.88 1.64
N PHE A 375 -4.63 -8.51 0.35
CA PHE A 375 -4.33 -9.50 -0.68
C PHE A 375 -2.96 -10.18 -0.52
N THR A 376 -2.03 -9.54 0.21
CA THR A 376 -0.73 -10.14 0.53
C THR A 376 -0.85 -11.40 1.38
N ASP A 377 -2.00 -11.67 2.00
CA ASP A 377 -2.26 -12.93 2.70
C ASP A 377 -2.10 -14.18 1.84
N LEU A 378 -2.32 -14.07 0.53
CA LEU A 378 -2.09 -15.19 -0.40
C LEU A 378 -0.62 -15.61 -0.42
N PHE A 379 0.29 -14.65 -0.24
CA PHE A 379 1.72 -14.93 -0.24
C PHE A 379 2.13 -15.68 1.03
N TYR A 380 1.44 -15.46 2.16
CA TYR A 380 1.68 -16.21 3.41
C TYR A 380 1.25 -17.68 3.34
N GLN A 381 0.48 -18.07 2.31
CA GLN A 381 0.15 -19.48 2.06
C GLN A 381 1.24 -20.22 1.29
N VAL A 382 2.24 -19.52 0.78
CA VAL A 382 3.35 -20.13 0.04
C VAL A 382 4.32 -20.80 1.03
N PRO A 383 4.72 -22.07 0.79
CA PRO A 383 5.71 -22.73 1.63
C PRO A 383 7.02 -21.95 1.75
N GLY A 384 7.58 -21.92 2.97
CA GLY A 384 8.83 -21.22 3.26
C GLY A 384 8.69 -19.71 3.38
N THR A 385 7.47 -19.18 3.46
CA THR A 385 7.24 -17.77 3.77
C THR A 385 7.01 -17.55 5.27
N ILE A 386 7.57 -16.47 5.81
CA ILE A 386 7.46 -16.12 7.23
C ILE A 386 7.17 -14.63 7.43
N CYS A 387 6.47 -14.31 8.52
CA CYS A 387 6.41 -12.96 9.09
C CYS A 387 7.49 -12.80 10.18
N VAL A 388 8.12 -11.63 10.26
CA VAL A 388 9.12 -11.29 11.27
C VAL A 388 8.57 -10.20 12.20
N GLY A 389 8.51 -10.48 13.49
CA GLY A 389 8.15 -9.50 14.53
C GLY A 389 6.71 -9.63 15.00
N ARG A 390 6.19 -8.58 15.64
CA ARG A 390 4.84 -8.52 16.20
C ARG A 390 3.84 -8.07 15.13
N THR A 391 2.74 -8.80 14.96
CA THR A 391 1.67 -8.43 14.02
C THR A 391 0.44 -7.89 14.74
N ILE A 392 -0.10 -6.78 14.24
CA ILE A 392 -1.35 -6.16 14.72
C ILE A 392 -2.27 -6.00 13.52
N SER A 393 -3.43 -6.66 13.58
CA SER A 393 -4.40 -6.68 12.49
C SER A 393 -5.60 -5.79 12.77
N TYR A 394 -6.02 -5.03 11.76
CA TYR A 394 -7.18 -4.15 11.80
C TYR A 394 -8.24 -4.62 10.82
N SER A 395 -9.51 -4.44 11.16
CA SER A 395 -10.63 -4.74 10.26
C SER A 395 -11.75 -3.74 10.43
N ILE A 396 -12.64 -3.70 9.46
CA ILE A 396 -13.86 -2.91 9.48
C ILE A 396 -14.97 -3.85 9.98
N PRO A 397 -15.64 -3.56 11.12
CA PRO A 397 -16.76 -4.37 11.62
C PRO A 397 -17.84 -4.54 10.57
N ASP A 398 -18.44 -5.73 10.51
CA ASP A 398 -19.54 -6.09 9.59
C ASP A 398 -19.18 -5.94 8.09
N TRP A 399 -17.92 -5.64 7.78
CA TRP A 399 -17.43 -5.56 6.43
C TRP A 399 -17.02 -6.95 5.93
N HIS A 400 -17.86 -7.50 5.06
CA HIS A 400 -17.65 -8.82 4.48
C HIS A 400 -16.77 -8.66 3.24
N TYR A 401 -15.46 -8.52 3.44
CA TYR A 401 -14.51 -8.62 2.34
C TYR A 401 -14.52 -10.08 1.84
N PRO A 402 -14.94 -10.36 0.59
CA PRO A 402 -15.10 -11.73 0.12
C PRO A 402 -13.77 -12.45 -0.10
N PHE A 403 -12.64 -11.76 -0.04
CA PHE A 403 -11.33 -12.38 -0.22
C PHE A 403 -11.06 -13.40 0.88
N THR A 404 -10.96 -14.65 0.45
CA THR A 404 -10.54 -15.76 1.30
C THR A 404 -9.10 -16.10 0.95
N ALA A 405 -8.19 -15.87 1.90
CA ALA A 405 -6.79 -16.22 1.73
C ALA A 405 -6.54 -17.74 1.76
N ASN A 406 -7.52 -18.55 2.22
CA ASN A 406 -7.35 -19.99 2.34
C ASN A 406 -7.55 -20.69 0.99
N LEU A 407 -6.49 -20.67 0.17
CA LEU A 407 -6.48 -21.35 -1.11
C LEU A 407 -6.72 -22.87 -1.00
N LYS A 408 -6.33 -23.50 0.13
CA LYS A 408 -6.52 -24.94 0.34
C LYS A 408 -7.98 -25.36 0.50
N ALA A 409 -8.87 -24.41 0.80
CA ALA A 409 -10.32 -24.67 0.79
C ALA A 409 -10.89 -24.89 -0.63
N PHE A 410 -10.14 -24.50 -1.67
CA PHE A 410 -10.58 -24.56 -3.06
C PHE A 410 -9.71 -25.44 -3.93
N PHE A 411 -8.42 -25.57 -3.61
CA PHE A 411 -7.43 -26.23 -4.45
C PHE A 411 -6.68 -27.33 -3.68
N THR A 412 -6.47 -28.46 -4.35
CA THR A 412 -5.51 -29.48 -3.92
C THR A 412 -4.07 -28.97 -4.08
N GLU A 413 -3.10 -29.60 -3.41
CA GLU A 413 -1.68 -29.23 -3.54
C GLU A 413 -1.18 -29.32 -4.99
N THR A 414 -1.65 -30.30 -5.76
CA THR A 414 -1.29 -30.47 -7.18
C THR A 414 -1.86 -29.33 -8.03
N GLU A 415 -3.08 -28.88 -7.73
CA GLU A 415 -3.71 -27.75 -8.41
C GLU A 415 -3.01 -26.43 -8.08
N LEU A 416 -2.65 -26.22 -6.81
CA LEU A 416 -1.84 -25.07 -6.39
C LEU A 416 -0.50 -25.05 -7.13
N GLN A 417 0.18 -26.19 -7.22
CA GLN A 417 1.43 -26.30 -7.96
C GLN A 417 1.23 -25.97 -9.45
N SER A 418 0.12 -26.41 -10.05
CA SER A 418 -0.23 -26.10 -11.44
C SER A 418 -0.50 -24.60 -11.65
N LEU A 419 -1.17 -23.92 -10.71
CA LEU A 419 -1.35 -22.47 -10.75
C LEU A 419 -0.02 -21.73 -10.66
N LEU A 420 0.87 -22.15 -9.75
CA LEU A 420 2.22 -21.59 -9.65
C LEU A 420 3.04 -21.81 -10.93
N ASP A 421 2.87 -22.94 -11.63
CA ASP A 421 3.53 -23.20 -12.91
C ASP A 421 3.00 -22.32 -14.04
N ILE A 422 1.70 -22.04 -14.07
CA ILE A 422 1.11 -21.07 -15.01
C ILE A 422 1.68 -19.67 -14.74
N LEU A 423 1.80 -19.28 -13.47
CA LEU A 423 2.42 -18.01 -13.09
C LEU A 423 3.91 -17.96 -13.49
N ARG A 424 4.68 -19.02 -13.24
CA ARG A 424 6.09 -19.14 -13.72
C ARG A 424 6.19 -18.94 -15.22
N TYR A 425 5.29 -19.58 -15.98
CA TYR A 425 5.25 -19.43 -17.43
C TYR A 425 4.91 -18.00 -17.86
N GLY A 426 3.96 -17.37 -17.18
CA GLY A 426 3.62 -15.95 -17.36
C GLY A 426 4.81 -15.02 -17.11
N MET A 427 5.56 -15.26 -16.03
CA MET A 427 6.73 -14.44 -15.68
C MET A 427 7.80 -14.44 -16.77
N VAL A 428 8.14 -15.62 -17.33
CA VAL A 428 9.11 -15.71 -18.43
C VAL A 428 8.68 -14.90 -19.66
N ARG A 429 7.37 -14.67 -19.84
CA ARG A 429 6.85 -13.83 -20.92
C ARG A 429 6.90 -12.36 -20.58
N PHE A 430 6.54 -11.99 -19.34
CA PHE A 430 6.55 -10.61 -18.89
C PHE A 430 7.96 -10.01 -18.90
N ASP A 431 8.99 -10.83 -18.63
CA ASP A 431 10.41 -10.46 -18.76
C ASP A 431 10.80 -9.95 -20.17
N ARG A 432 10.00 -10.26 -21.20
CA ARG A 432 10.26 -9.85 -22.59
C ARG A 432 9.60 -8.53 -22.96
N ALA A 433 8.79 -7.95 -22.07
CA ALA A 433 8.12 -6.67 -22.30
C ALA A 433 8.95 -5.52 -21.72
N SER A 434 9.23 -4.51 -22.56
CA SER A 434 9.92 -3.28 -22.14
C SER A 434 9.00 -2.05 -22.13
N THR A 435 7.73 -2.22 -22.50
CA THR A 435 6.72 -1.14 -22.52
C THR A 435 5.36 -1.64 -22.01
N GLN A 436 4.50 -0.72 -21.57
CA GLN A 436 3.14 -1.03 -21.11
C GLN A 436 2.32 -1.77 -22.16
N THR A 437 2.36 -1.31 -23.42
CA THR A 437 1.65 -1.96 -24.53
C THR A 437 2.15 -3.38 -24.74
N GLN A 438 3.46 -3.60 -24.66
CA GLN A 438 4.02 -4.95 -24.74
C GLN A 438 3.64 -5.81 -23.55
N LEU A 439 3.63 -5.27 -22.33
CA LEU A 439 3.20 -6.00 -21.14
C LEU A 439 1.75 -6.45 -21.26
N ILE A 440 0.85 -5.53 -21.64
CA ILE A 440 -0.56 -5.84 -21.92
C ILE A 440 -0.66 -6.92 -23.00
N ASN A 441 0.09 -6.79 -24.09
CA ASN A 441 0.11 -7.80 -25.15
C ASN A 441 0.61 -9.16 -24.63
N GLN A 442 1.60 -9.20 -23.73
CA GLN A 442 2.08 -10.45 -23.12
C GLN A 442 1.06 -11.03 -22.14
N VAL A 443 0.33 -10.21 -21.38
CA VAL A 443 -0.77 -10.64 -20.51
C VAL A 443 -1.90 -11.24 -21.36
N VAL A 444 -2.32 -10.53 -22.42
CA VAL A 444 -3.34 -11.02 -23.36
C VAL A 444 -2.86 -12.31 -24.03
N ALA A 445 -1.60 -12.39 -24.46
CA ALA A 445 -1.03 -13.60 -25.02
C ALA A 445 -0.98 -14.74 -23.99
N LEU A 446 -0.63 -14.48 -22.73
CA LEU A 446 -0.66 -15.48 -21.65
C LEU A 446 -2.08 -16.00 -21.44
N VAL A 447 -3.08 -15.11 -21.38
CA VAL A 447 -4.48 -15.49 -21.26
C VAL A 447 -4.90 -16.34 -22.46
N ILE A 448 -4.60 -15.89 -23.69
CA ILE A 448 -4.89 -16.64 -24.91
C ILE A 448 -4.20 -18.00 -24.91
N ASP A 449 -2.93 -18.09 -24.54
CA ASP A 449 -2.20 -19.36 -24.53
C ASP A 449 -2.62 -20.27 -23.39
N THR A 450 -3.03 -19.71 -22.26
CA THR A 450 -3.68 -20.46 -21.17
C THR A 450 -5.01 -21.00 -21.66
N LEU A 451 -5.80 -20.22 -22.40
CA LEU A 451 -7.05 -20.66 -23.04
C LEU A 451 -6.80 -21.67 -24.18
N ILE A 452 -5.70 -21.58 -24.92
CA ILE A 452 -5.30 -22.55 -25.96
C ILE A 452 -4.78 -23.83 -25.32
N THR A 453 -4.02 -23.74 -24.24
CA THR A 453 -3.52 -24.88 -23.47
C THR A 453 -4.71 -25.58 -22.82
N PHE A 454 -5.62 -24.82 -22.24
CA PHE A 454 -6.93 -25.29 -21.84
C PHE A 454 -7.62 -25.96 -23.02
N TYR A 455 -7.70 -25.33 -24.19
CA TYR A 455 -8.33 -25.92 -25.37
C TYR A 455 -7.71 -27.27 -25.79
N ARG A 456 -6.38 -27.36 -25.79
CA ARG A 456 -5.64 -28.59 -26.13
C ARG A 456 -5.80 -29.68 -25.07
N THR A 457 -6.00 -29.30 -23.81
CA THR A 457 -6.08 -30.21 -22.65
C THR A 457 -7.47 -30.30 -22.03
N ALA A 458 -8.51 -29.68 -22.62
CA ALA A 458 -9.88 -29.67 -22.10
C ALA A 458 -10.55 -31.05 -22.18
N SER A 459 -9.89 -32.01 -22.82
CA SER A 459 -10.24 -33.42 -22.77
C SER A 459 -9.63 -34.16 -21.56
N THR A 460 -9.03 -33.43 -20.61
CA THR A 460 -8.54 -33.97 -19.34
C THR A 460 -9.42 -33.50 -18.19
N LYS A 461 -9.83 -34.45 -17.34
CA LYS A 461 -10.66 -34.16 -16.16
C LYS A 461 -9.95 -33.18 -15.20
N ALA A 462 -8.63 -33.31 -15.06
CA ALA A 462 -7.81 -32.47 -14.19
C ALA A 462 -7.88 -30.98 -14.57
N THR A 463 -7.68 -30.62 -15.85
CA THR A 463 -7.76 -29.24 -16.31
C THR A 463 -9.15 -28.62 -16.08
N ILE A 464 -10.23 -29.36 -16.37
CA ILE A 464 -11.60 -28.87 -16.13
C ILE A 464 -11.85 -28.63 -14.63
N THR A 465 -11.37 -29.55 -13.79
CA THR A 465 -11.52 -29.46 -12.33
C THR A 465 -10.81 -28.22 -11.78
N LEU A 466 -9.54 -28.00 -12.19
CA LEU A 466 -8.75 -26.83 -11.80
C LEU A 466 -9.45 -25.51 -12.13
N PHE A 467 -9.99 -25.36 -13.34
CA PHE A 467 -10.66 -24.13 -13.73
C PHE A 467 -12.03 -23.96 -13.06
N ASN A 468 -12.76 -25.04 -12.76
CA ASN A 468 -13.98 -24.96 -11.96
C ASN A 468 -13.66 -24.48 -10.54
N HIS A 469 -12.61 -25.02 -9.92
CA HIS A 469 -12.12 -24.57 -8.61
C HIS A 469 -11.65 -23.11 -8.64
N LEU A 470 -10.93 -22.68 -9.70
CA LEU A 470 -10.51 -21.30 -9.86
C LEU A 470 -11.69 -20.34 -10.00
N ASN A 471 -12.67 -20.66 -10.86
CA ASN A 471 -13.84 -19.81 -11.02
C ASN A 471 -14.67 -19.75 -9.73
N ARG A 472 -14.83 -20.89 -9.04
CA ARG A 472 -15.49 -20.93 -7.73
C ARG A 472 -14.77 -20.05 -6.72
N TYR A 473 -13.44 -20.14 -6.63
CA TYR A 473 -12.63 -19.29 -5.77
C TYR A 473 -12.82 -17.80 -6.10
N LEU A 474 -12.71 -17.41 -7.38
CA LEU A 474 -12.87 -16.02 -7.81
C LEU A 474 -14.28 -15.48 -7.53
N TYR A 475 -15.31 -16.32 -7.66
CA TYR A 475 -16.68 -15.97 -7.31
C TYR A 475 -16.87 -15.81 -5.80
N HIS A 476 -16.37 -16.75 -4.99
CA HIS A 476 -16.39 -16.61 -3.54
C HIS A 476 -15.61 -15.39 -3.06
N CYS A 477 -14.55 -15.01 -3.79
CA CYS A 477 -13.78 -13.78 -3.58
C CYS A 477 -14.45 -12.52 -4.14
N GLY A 478 -15.66 -12.59 -4.68
CA GLY A 478 -16.38 -11.44 -5.23
C GLY A 478 -15.74 -10.80 -6.47
N PHE A 479 -14.71 -11.44 -7.05
CA PHE A 479 -14.09 -11.00 -8.30
C PHE A 479 -14.95 -11.31 -9.52
N LEU A 480 -15.86 -12.28 -9.42
CA LEU A 480 -16.90 -12.54 -10.42
C LEU A 480 -18.26 -12.10 -9.88
N THR A 481 -18.99 -11.33 -10.69
CA THR A 481 -20.35 -10.85 -10.35
C THR A 481 -21.43 -11.92 -10.52
N GLU A 482 -21.15 -12.96 -11.30
CA GLU A 482 -22.07 -14.06 -11.56
C GLU A 482 -21.52 -15.40 -11.07
N LYS A 483 -22.41 -16.27 -10.57
CA LYS A 483 -22.05 -17.62 -10.15
C LYS A 483 -21.54 -18.42 -11.35
N PRO A 484 -20.34 -19.02 -11.28
CA PRO A 484 -19.80 -19.77 -12.40
C PRO A 484 -20.56 -21.09 -12.57
N GLU A 485 -20.91 -21.38 -13.82
CA GLU A 485 -21.41 -22.68 -14.26
C GLU A 485 -20.25 -23.67 -14.30
N SER A 486 -20.52 -24.90 -13.88
CA SER A 486 -19.52 -25.97 -13.90
C SER A 486 -19.22 -26.37 -15.35
N MET A 487 -17.95 -26.32 -15.74
CA MET A 487 -17.50 -26.89 -16.99
C MET A 487 -17.64 -28.42 -16.95
N HIS A 488 -18.10 -29.00 -18.06
CA HIS A 488 -18.33 -30.44 -18.17
C HIS A 488 -17.28 -31.12 -19.03
N TYR A 489 -16.89 -32.33 -18.61
CA TYR A 489 -16.01 -33.23 -19.34
C TYR A 489 -16.82 -34.16 -20.26
N SER A 490 -16.30 -34.45 -21.45
CA SER A 490 -16.86 -35.46 -22.35
C SER A 490 -15.75 -36.32 -22.97
N SER A 491 -15.81 -37.63 -22.75
CA SER A 491 -14.87 -38.62 -23.29
C SER A 491 -15.08 -38.96 -24.78
N ARG A 492 -16.19 -38.51 -25.40
CA ARG A 492 -16.51 -38.82 -26.82
C ARG A 492 -15.96 -37.74 -27.77
N LYS A 493 -15.07 -38.11 -28.70
CA LYS A 493 -14.36 -37.20 -29.64
C LYS A 493 -15.23 -36.15 -30.33
N HIS A 494 -16.38 -36.51 -30.91
CA HIS A 494 -17.25 -35.55 -31.61
C HIS A 494 -18.02 -34.61 -30.68
N ARG A 495 -18.33 -35.06 -29.46
CA ARG A 495 -19.01 -34.26 -28.43
C ARG A 495 -17.99 -33.37 -27.69
N ALA A 496 -16.72 -33.76 -27.69
CA ALA A 496 -15.61 -33.02 -27.08
C ALA A 496 -15.37 -31.65 -27.75
N LEU A 497 -15.44 -31.51 -29.09
CA LEU A 497 -15.23 -30.22 -29.75
C LEU A 497 -16.32 -29.19 -29.44
N ARG A 498 -17.60 -29.60 -29.45
CA ARG A 498 -18.72 -28.71 -29.08
C ARG A 498 -18.65 -28.32 -27.61
N GLN A 499 -18.38 -29.26 -26.72
CA GLN A 499 -18.23 -29.00 -25.29
C GLN A 499 -17.06 -28.06 -25.01
N LEU A 500 -15.96 -28.24 -25.73
CA LEU A 500 -14.77 -27.39 -25.65
C LEU A 500 -15.05 -25.94 -26.07
N LEU A 501 -15.74 -25.73 -27.20
CA LEU A 501 -16.16 -24.40 -27.63
C LEU A 501 -17.10 -23.75 -26.61
N THR A 502 -18.01 -24.54 -26.02
CA THR A 502 -18.91 -24.08 -24.96
C THR A 502 -18.12 -23.62 -23.72
N ASN A 503 -17.17 -24.43 -23.25
CA ASN A 503 -16.31 -24.09 -22.11
C ASN A 503 -15.47 -22.83 -22.37
N VAL A 504 -14.92 -22.64 -23.58
CA VAL A 504 -14.19 -21.41 -23.94
C VAL A 504 -15.09 -20.18 -23.95
N MET A 505 -16.31 -20.30 -24.49
CA MET A 505 -17.29 -19.21 -24.46
C MET A 505 -17.69 -18.85 -23.02
N LEU A 506 -17.83 -19.85 -22.15
CA LEU A 506 -18.07 -19.64 -20.71
C LEU A 506 -16.91 -18.88 -20.04
N GLN A 507 -15.64 -19.25 -20.31
CA GLN A 507 -14.50 -18.50 -19.74
C GLN A 507 -14.46 -17.06 -20.26
N ARG A 508 -14.74 -16.84 -21.54
CA ARG A 508 -14.85 -15.48 -22.11
C ARG A 508 -15.99 -14.69 -21.47
N HIS A 509 -17.10 -15.36 -21.13
CA HIS A 509 -18.22 -14.75 -20.42
C HIS A 509 -17.77 -14.28 -19.03
N TYR A 510 -17.09 -15.10 -18.23
CA TYR A 510 -16.63 -14.68 -16.90
C TYR A 510 -15.61 -13.55 -16.93
N LEU A 511 -14.70 -13.51 -17.91
CA LEU A 511 -13.78 -12.38 -18.10
C LEU A 511 -14.50 -11.04 -18.33
N LYS A 512 -15.71 -11.06 -18.90
CA LYS A 512 -16.54 -9.84 -19.05
C LYS A 512 -17.26 -9.43 -17.77
N HIS A 513 -17.45 -10.36 -16.84
CA HIS A 513 -18.19 -10.19 -15.58
C HIS A 513 -17.27 -10.00 -14.36
N LEU A 514 -16.01 -9.64 -14.60
CA LEU A 514 -15.07 -9.25 -13.56
C LEU A 514 -15.57 -8.01 -12.80
N ASN A 515 -15.59 -8.08 -11.48
CA ASN A 515 -15.96 -7.00 -10.58
C ASN A 515 -14.81 -5.99 -10.42
N LYS A 516 -14.76 -5.00 -11.31
CA LYS A 516 -13.67 -4.00 -11.35
C LYS A 516 -13.64 -3.14 -10.09
N GLY A 517 -14.79 -2.76 -9.54
CA GLY A 517 -14.90 -2.08 -8.26
C GLY A 517 -14.21 -2.82 -7.14
N MET A 518 -14.43 -4.14 -7.05
CA MET A 518 -13.77 -4.96 -6.03
C MET A 518 -12.25 -4.85 -6.15
N PHE A 519 -11.68 -4.98 -7.35
CA PHE A 519 -10.24 -4.80 -7.56
C PHE A 519 -9.74 -3.42 -7.13
N ALA A 520 -10.48 -2.35 -7.46
CA ALA A 520 -10.12 -0.99 -7.04
C ALA A 520 -10.14 -0.84 -5.51
N ALA A 521 -11.14 -1.41 -4.84
CA ALA A 521 -11.22 -1.43 -3.37
C ALA A 521 -10.04 -2.19 -2.74
N VAL A 522 -9.72 -3.39 -3.27
CA VAL A 522 -8.58 -4.20 -2.81
C VAL A 522 -7.28 -3.39 -2.86
N ILE A 523 -7.02 -2.74 -3.99
CA ILE A 523 -5.79 -1.96 -4.19
C ILE A 523 -5.79 -0.76 -3.25
N ASN A 524 -6.90 -0.03 -3.13
CA ASN A 524 -7.02 1.13 -2.26
C ASN A 524 -6.67 0.77 -0.80
N PHE A 525 -7.26 -0.30 -0.24
CA PHE A 525 -6.97 -0.72 1.13
C PHE A 525 -5.57 -1.27 1.33
N HIS A 526 -4.94 -1.74 0.25
CA HIS A 526 -3.56 -2.16 0.30
C HIS A 526 -2.62 -0.96 0.38
N ILE A 527 -2.72 0.00 -0.55
CA ILE A 527 -1.74 1.08 -0.73
C ILE A 527 -1.65 2.03 0.46
N VAL A 528 -0.53 2.74 0.59
CA VAL A 528 -0.27 3.67 1.71
C VAL A 528 -1.41 4.69 1.89
N ASN A 529 -1.94 5.24 0.79
CA ASN A 529 -3.01 6.23 0.82
C ASN A 529 -4.33 5.72 1.40
N GLY A 530 -4.65 4.44 1.28
CA GLY A 530 -5.87 3.87 1.87
C GLY A 530 -5.63 3.25 3.24
N VAL A 531 -4.55 2.48 3.41
CA VAL A 531 -4.27 1.80 4.69
C VAL A 531 -4.09 2.77 5.86
N LYS A 532 -3.68 4.02 5.61
CA LYS A 532 -3.56 5.05 6.65
C LYS A 532 -4.84 5.25 7.46
N PHE A 533 -6.00 5.14 6.81
CA PHE A 533 -7.31 5.31 7.45
C PHE A 533 -7.66 4.12 8.38
N MET A 534 -6.95 3.00 8.25
CA MET A 534 -7.13 1.82 9.09
C MET A 534 -6.20 1.83 10.32
N ILE A 535 -4.95 2.25 10.14
CA ILE A 535 -3.89 2.04 11.15
C ILE A 535 -3.56 3.28 11.98
N THR A 536 -4.13 4.44 11.61
CA THR A 536 -3.97 5.72 12.31
C THR A 536 -5.29 6.19 12.93
N ASP A 537 -5.27 7.32 13.63
CA ASP A 537 -6.47 7.95 14.19
C ASP A 537 -7.35 8.63 13.13
N GLU A 538 -6.89 8.73 11.89
CA GLU A 538 -7.61 9.35 10.78
C GLU A 538 -8.62 8.36 10.19
N ARG A 539 -9.62 7.90 10.93
CA ARG A 539 -10.46 6.76 10.49
C ARG A 539 -11.54 7.08 9.46
N ALA A 540 -11.56 8.30 8.89
CA ALA A 540 -12.60 8.78 7.95
C ALA A 540 -14.06 8.55 8.39
N GLY A 541 -14.32 8.40 9.69
CA GLY A 541 -15.63 8.05 10.22
C GLY A 541 -16.06 6.59 9.98
N VAL A 542 -15.15 5.74 9.51
CA VAL A 542 -15.33 4.29 9.37
C VAL A 542 -14.95 3.62 10.70
N PRO A 543 -15.80 2.74 11.25
CA PRO A 543 -15.43 1.98 12.44
C PRO A 543 -14.29 1.02 12.10
N ILE A 544 -13.20 1.10 12.85
CA ILE A 544 -12.06 0.18 12.72
C ILE A 544 -11.82 -0.48 14.07
N VAL A 545 -11.67 -1.80 14.05
CA VAL A 545 -11.39 -2.62 15.22
C VAL A 545 -10.07 -3.36 15.03
N GLU A 546 -9.30 -3.49 16.10
CA GLU A 546 -8.16 -4.40 16.15
C GLU A 546 -8.71 -5.82 16.29
N VAL A 547 -8.51 -6.67 15.27
CA VAL A 547 -8.98 -8.05 15.23
C VAL A 547 -7.79 -8.98 15.40
N GLY A 548 -7.52 -9.32 16.64
CA GLY A 548 -6.46 -10.25 17.01
C GLY A 548 -5.08 -9.59 17.13
N ARG A 549 -4.55 -9.65 18.35
CA ARG A 549 -3.12 -9.89 18.57
C ARG A 549 -2.87 -11.32 18.10
N GLN A 550 -2.23 -11.51 16.95
CA GLN A 550 -1.81 -12.86 16.56
C GLN A 550 -0.58 -13.28 17.36
N ASP A 551 -0.83 -13.87 18.53
CA ASP A 551 0.15 -14.63 19.31
C ASP A 551 0.24 -16.11 18.82
N ALA A 552 -0.36 -16.47 17.67
CA ALA A 552 -0.19 -17.78 17.01
C ALA A 552 -0.66 -17.77 15.53
N PRO A 553 -0.17 -18.70 14.67
CA PRO A 553 -0.54 -18.77 13.25
C PRO A 553 -2.01 -19.14 13.05
N VAL A 554 -2.61 -18.56 12.00
CA VAL A 554 -3.95 -18.90 11.48
C VAL A 554 -3.92 -20.31 10.88
N ALA A 555 -3.92 -21.31 11.74
CA ALA A 555 -4.33 -22.67 11.41
C ALA A 555 -5.69 -23.02 12.04
N ALA A 556 -6.28 -22.13 12.85
CA ALA A 556 -7.51 -22.40 13.59
C ALA A 556 -8.42 -21.16 13.67
N VAL A 557 -8.93 -20.71 12.52
CA VAL A 557 -10.30 -20.19 12.42
C VAL A 557 -10.91 -20.85 11.18
N LEU A 558 -10.93 -22.18 11.21
CA LEU A 558 -11.88 -22.99 10.48
C LEU A 558 -13.14 -22.99 11.35
N ASP A 559 -14.17 -22.26 10.92
CA ASP A 559 -15.60 -22.45 11.24
C ASP A 559 -16.44 -21.17 11.02
N GLU A 560 -16.18 -20.41 9.95
CA GLU A 560 -17.27 -19.65 9.32
C GLU A 560 -17.78 -20.46 8.12
N VAL A 561 -18.71 -21.35 8.44
CA VAL A 561 -19.75 -21.96 7.61
C VAL A 561 -19.64 -21.60 6.12
N LEU A 562 -18.89 -22.39 5.37
CA LEU A 562 -19.21 -22.60 3.95
C LEU A 562 -20.53 -23.39 3.94
N PRO A 563 -21.54 -23.01 3.14
CA PRO A 563 -22.77 -23.77 3.06
C PRO A 563 -22.46 -25.20 2.62
N ASP A 564 -23.02 -26.17 3.37
CA ASP A 564 -22.98 -27.60 3.08
C ASP A 564 -23.31 -27.87 1.61
N ASP A 565 -22.27 -28.11 0.79
CA ASP A 565 -22.42 -28.57 -0.58
C ASP A 565 -21.66 -29.90 -0.71
N PRO A 566 -22.34 -31.06 -0.84
CA PRO A 566 -21.78 -32.36 -0.54
C PRO A 566 -21.05 -32.94 -1.75
N LEU A 567 -19.81 -32.51 -2.05
CA LEU A 567 -19.06 -33.11 -3.17
C LEU A 567 -17.53 -33.23 -2.99
N ILE A 568 -16.98 -33.07 -1.79
CA ILE A 568 -15.62 -33.55 -1.52
C ILE A 568 -15.73 -35.00 -1.02
N GLU A 569 -15.95 -35.94 -1.94
CA GLU A 569 -15.52 -37.31 -1.69
C GLU A 569 -13.99 -37.30 -1.71
N VAL A 570 -13.40 -37.34 -0.51
CA VAL A 570 -12.01 -37.70 -0.32
C VAL A 570 -11.90 -39.16 -0.76
N ALA A 571 -11.36 -39.40 -1.95
CA ALA A 571 -10.94 -40.73 -2.36
C ALA A 571 -9.54 -40.98 -1.76
N ASP A 572 -9.49 -41.96 -0.85
CA ASP A 572 -8.25 -42.57 -0.31
C ASP A 572 -7.32 -43.11 -1.40
#